data_AF-A0A7V4P2I1-F1
#
_entry.id   AF-A0A7V4P2I1-F1
#
_cell.length_a   1.000
_cell.length_b   1.000
_cell.length_c   1.000
_cell.angle_alpha   90.00
_cell.angle_beta   90.00
_cell.angle_gamma   90.00
#
_symmetry.space_group_name_H-M   'P 1'
#
loop_
_entity.id
_entity.type
_entity.pdbx_description
1 polymer ?
#
loop_
_entity_poly.entity_id
_entity_poly.type
_entity_poly.pdbx_seq_one_letter_code
_entity_poly.pdbx_strand_id
1 'polypeptide(L)'
;MDTPCTLRVGNEQYTGKARLDVDHIDFTGQTKFRFRLAEIRTPVLQSGMLRFEFHGNRIALNVGDRTSKWYEAVIHPKTPAQKLGLKSGDRVRLVNVDDAAVLASLAEARVSVTTDRIDECDAIVLAVERPADLRQVPSLAEALVPTGVMWILVPKSTRAVTQGNVVAAARSVGMTDLRETSVSDQHTAYRIARPTIVRRAAAGARDASAGRSTARKAPSRAKSKVS
;
A
#
# COMPACT_ATOMS: atom_id res chain seq x y z
N MET A 1 7.88 1.22 7.15
CA MET A 1 8.97 0.48 7.81
C MET A 1 9.30 1.20 9.10
N ASP A 2 9.28 0.46 10.21
CA ASP A 2 9.54 1.02 11.54
C ASP A 2 10.99 1.51 11.65
N THR A 3 11.18 2.61 12.37
CA THR A 3 12.45 3.33 12.47
C THR A 3 12.79 3.55 13.93
N PRO A 4 13.95 3.11 14.43
CA PRO A 4 14.42 3.51 15.75
C PRO A 4 14.42 5.03 15.86
N CYS A 5 13.92 5.56 16.96
CA CYS A 5 13.75 6.99 17.13
C CYS A 5 13.76 7.40 18.59
N THR A 6 14.02 8.69 18.82
CA THR A 6 13.75 9.36 20.08
C THR A 6 12.59 10.32 19.90
N LEU A 7 11.66 10.29 20.85
CA LEU A 7 10.48 11.14 20.90
C LEU A 7 10.51 11.94 22.19
N ARG A 8 10.24 13.24 22.09
CA ARG A 8 10.01 14.11 23.26
C ARG A 8 8.60 14.67 23.19
N VAL A 9 7.88 14.59 24.31
CA VAL A 9 6.53 15.13 24.49
C VAL A 9 6.57 16.04 25.70
N GLY A 10 6.50 17.35 25.48
CA GLY A 10 6.73 18.33 26.55
C GLY A 10 8.13 18.17 27.16
N ASN A 11 8.19 17.78 28.43
CA ASN A 11 9.44 17.57 29.16
C ASN A 11 9.89 16.09 29.22
N GLU A 12 9.05 15.18 28.77
CA GLU A 12 9.32 13.74 28.83
C GLU A 12 9.99 13.27 27.55
N GLN A 13 10.92 12.32 27.69
CA GLN A 13 11.64 11.73 26.56
C GLN A 13 11.47 10.20 26.55
N TYR A 14 11.29 9.67 25.35
CA TYR A 14 11.02 8.27 25.08
C TYR A 14 11.93 7.76 23.97
N THR A 15 12.34 6.50 24.09
CA THR A 15 13.04 5.77 23.03
C THR A 15 12.12 4.66 22.53
N GLY A 16 12.08 4.47 21.21
CA GLY A 16 11.22 3.46 20.62
C GLY A 16 11.38 3.38 19.11
N LYS A 17 10.32 2.91 18.45
CA LYS A 17 10.23 2.87 16.99
C LYS A 17 9.09 3.77 16.54
N ALA A 18 9.30 4.49 15.45
CA ALA A 18 8.25 5.21 14.78
C ALA A 18 8.01 4.68 13.37
N ARG A 19 6.76 4.76 12.92
CA ARG A 19 6.35 4.57 11.55
C ARG A 19 5.56 5.78 11.08
N LEU A 20 5.98 6.34 9.95
CA LEU A 20 5.15 7.28 9.21
C LEU A 20 4.27 6.47 8.27
N ASP A 21 2.98 6.54 8.52
CA ASP A 21 1.93 6.15 7.58
C ASP A 21 1.42 7.40 6.85
N VAL A 22 0.44 7.19 5.97
CA VAL A 22 0.01 8.23 5.03
C VAL A 22 -0.71 9.40 5.73
N ASP A 23 -1.40 9.14 6.83
CA ASP A 23 -2.24 10.09 7.56
C ASP A 23 -1.84 10.25 9.02
N HIS A 24 -0.83 9.51 9.50
CA HIS A 24 -0.35 9.62 10.87
C HIS A 24 1.09 9.15 11.05
N ILE A 25 1.68 9.57 12.16
CA ILE A 25 2.91 9.00 12.71
C ILE A 25 2.53 8.16 13.92
N ASP A 26 2.87 6.87 13.90
CA ASP A 26 2.79 5.98 15.05
C ASP A 26 4.16 5.88 15.72
N PHE A 27 4.21 6.06 17.03
CA PHE A 27 5.35 5.75 17.88
C PHE A 27 5.00 4.60 18.81
N THR A 28 5.91 3.64 18.95
CA THR A 28 5.80 2.50 19.87
C THR A 28 7.11 2.32 20.63
N GLY A 29 7.05 2.45 21.95
CA GLY A 29 8.15 2.20 22.89
C GLY A 29 7.59 1.74 24.23
N GLN A 30 8.04 2.37 25.32
CA GLN A 30 7.44 2.20 26.66
C GLN A 30 5.97 2.65 26.71
N THR A 31 5.61 3.58 25.83
CA THR A 31 4.25 4.06 25.61
C THR A 31 3.97 4.10 24.10
N LYS A 32 2.71 4.32 23.74
CA LYS A 32 2.27 4.44 22.35
C LYS A 32 1.69 5.84 22.13
N PHE A 33 2.16 6.48 21.07
CA PHE A 33 1.59 7.74 20.60
C PHE A 33 1.19 7.60 19.14
N ARG A 34 0.07 8.24 18.77
CA ARG A 34 -0.35 8.41 17.39
C ARG A 34 -0.57 9.90 17.14
N PHE A 35 0.13 10.44 16.16
CA PHE A 35 0.02 11.83 15.74
C PHE A 35 -0.65 11.88 14.37
N ARG A 36 -1.93 12.26 14.30
CA ARG A 36 -2.61 12.46 13.01
C ARG A 36 -1.98 13.65 12.30
N LEU A 37 -1.61 13.48 11.02
CA LEU A 37 -0.96 14.54 10.25
C LEU A 37 -1.85 15.78 10.12
N ALA A 38 -3.18 15.60 10.04
CA ALA A 38 -4.15 16.70 9.96
C ALA A 38 -4.22 17.57 11.24
N GLU A 39 -3.76 17.03 12.37
CA GLU A 39 -3.79 17.72 13.68
C GLU A 39 -2.41 18.32 14.04
N ILE A 40 -1.37 17.99 13.26
CA ILE A 40 -0.04 18.55 13.44
C ILE A 40 -0.07 20.04 13.10
N ARG A 41 0.43 20.86 14.03
CA ARG A 41 0.56 22.32 13.85
C ARG A 41 2.03 22.72 13.86
N THR A 42 2.34 23.78 13.11
CA THR A 42 3.68 24.39 13.03
C THR A 42 4.83 23.37 12.87
N PRO A 43 4.75 22.41 11.92
CA PRO A 43 5.84 21.48 11.68
C PRO A 43 7.10 22.21 11.21
N VAL A 44 8.24 21.85 11.78
CA VAL A 44 9.55 22.40 11.41
C VAL A 44 10.64 21.34 11.53
N LEU A 45 11.57 21.34 10.58
CA LEU A 45 12.82 20.58 10.68
C LEU A 45 13.88 21.46 11.37
N GLN A 46 14.27 21.11 12.59
CA GLN A 46 15.24 21.88 13.37
C GLN A 46 16.22 20.94 14.08
N SER A 47 17.52 21.18 13.89
CA SER A 47 18.60 20.39 14.52
C SER A 47 18.47 18.88 14.31
N GLY A 48 18.06 18.46 13.10
CA GLY A 48 17.86 17.05 12.78
C GLY A 48 16.61 16.40 13.40
N MET A 49 15.71 17.20 14.00
CA MET A 49 14.46 16.74 14.58
C MET A 49 13.26 17.34 13.84
N LEU A 50 12.23 16.53 13.63
CA LEU A 50 10.91 16.98 13.24
C LEU A 50 10.20 17.47 14.51
N ARG A 51 9.94 18.78 14.59
CA ARG A 51 9.25 19.41 15.71
C ARG A 51 7.89 19.91 15.27
N PHE A 52 6.91 19.80 16.14
CA PHE A 52 5.56 20.29 15.87
C PHE A 52 4.76 20.43 17.16
N GLU A 53 3.61 21.09 17.07
CA GLU A 53 2.61 21.16 18.11
C GLU A 53 1.49 20.14 17.85
N PHE A 54 1.05 19.47 18.91
CA PHE A 54 -0.02 18.48 18.86
C PHE A 54 -0.82 18.53 20.16
N HIS A 55 -2.10 18.89 20.08
CA HIS A 55 -2.99 19.04 21.26
C HIS A 55 -2.35 19.87 22.40
N GLY A 56 -1.74 21.01 22.07
CA GLY A 56 -1.07 21.90 23.03
C GLY A 56 0.31 21.43 23.52
N ASN A 57 0.74 20.21 23.16
CA ASN A 57 2.05 19.69 23.53
C ASN A 57 3.07 19.96 22.41
N ARG A 58 4.30 20.30 22.82
CA ARG A 58 5.44 20.37 21.90
C ARG A 58 6.04 18.99 21.72
N ILE A 59 6.05 18.54 20.48
CA ILE A 59 6.60 17.26 20.06
C ILE A 59 7.93 17.50 19.37
N ALA A 60 8.92 16.67 19.67
CA ALA A 60 10.17 16.59 18.90
C ALA A 60 10.51 15.12 18.63
N LEU A 61 10.60 14.77 17.36
CA LEU A 61 10.83 13.42 16.89
C LEU A 61 12.11 13.36 16.05
N ASN A 62 13.04 12.49 16.43
CA ASN A 62 14.25 12.21 15.67
C ASN A 62 14.21 10.77 15.15
N VAL A 63 14.11 10.61 13.83
CA VAL A 63 14.11 9.30 13.14
C VAL A 63 15.39 9.07 12.33
N GLY A 64 16.48 9.77 12.69
CA GLY A 64 17.77 9.74 12.01
C GLY A 64 17.70 10.38 10.62
N ASP A 65 18.40 9.79 9.66
CA ASP A 65 18.52 10.28 8.27
C ASP A 65 17.17 10.43 7.54
N ARG A 66 16.13 9.78 8.04
CA ARG A 66 14.77 9.87 7.48
C ARG A 66 13.99 11.11 7.90
N THR A 67 14.50 11.90 8.86
CA THR A 67 13.73 12.99 9.47
C THR A 67 13.35 14.07 8.46
N SER A 68 14.25 14.41 7.52
CA SER A 68 13.93 15.35 6.44
C SER A 68 12.80 14.83 5.53
N LYS A 69 12.87 13.56 5.11
CA LYS A 69 11.80 12.94 4.31
C LYS A 69 10.46 12.90 5.05
N TRP A 70 10.49 12.69 6.36
CA TRP A 70 9.28 12.70 7.18
C TRP A 70 8.71 14.10 7.30
N TYR A 71 9.54 15.10 7.53
CA TYR A 71 9.12 16.51 7.51
C TYR A 71 8.40 16.87 6.22
N GLU A 72 8.98 16.57 5.05
CA GLU A 72 8.35 16.78 3.74
C GLU A 72 6.96 16.13 3.64
N ALA A 73 6.83 14.88 4.10
CA ALA A 73 5.55 14.19 4.09
C ALA A 73 4.52 14.76 5.07
N VAL A 74 4.97 15.38 6.17
CA VAL A 74 4.09 16.06 7.13
C VAL A 74 3.59 17.40 6.59
N ILE A 75 4.45 18.18 5.92
CA ILE A 75 4.06 19.48 5.35
C ILE A 75 3.30 19.35 4.02
N HIS A 76 3.47 18.22 3.33
CA HIS A 76 2.80 17.91 2.07
C HIS A 76 2.09 16.54 2.14
N PRO A 77 1.08 16.38 3.02
CA PRO A 77 0.35 15.14 3.14
C PRO A 77 -0.37 14.82 1.84
N LYS A 78 -0.36 13.54 1.44
CA LYS A 78 -1.04 13.11 0.21
C LYS A 78 -2.55 13.23 0.35
N THR A 79 -3.20 13.80 -0.65
CA THR A 79 -4.66 13.84 -0.74
C THR A 79 -5.22 12.45 -1.04
N PRO A 80 -6.47 12.13 -0.67
CA PRO A 80 -7.13 10.88 -1.05
C PRO A 80 -6.97 10.50 -2.53
N ALA A 81 -7.18 11.45 -3.46
CA ALA A 81 -7.00 11.21 -4.90
C ALA A 81 -5.56 10.75 -5.23
N GLN A 82 -4.55 11.42 -4.67
CA GLN A 82 -3.14 11.03 -4.85
C GLN A 82 -2.83 9.65 -4.27
N LYS A 83 -3.47 9.26 -3.16
CA LYS A 83 -3.31 7.92 -2.57
C LYS A 83 -3.92 6.83 -3.46
N LEU A 84 -5.08 7.13 -4.05
CA LEU A 84 -5.73 6.25 -5.01
C LEU A 84 -5.02 6.25 -6.39
N GLY A 85 -4.07 7.17 -6.60
CA GLY A 85 -3.38 7.34 -7.87
C GLY A 85 -4.29 7.87 -8.98
N LEU A 86 -5.40 8.51 -8.61
CA LEU A 86 -6.39 9.08 -9.53
C LEU A 86 -6.01 10.53 -9.83
N LYS A 87 -6.06 10.90 -11.10
CA LYS A 87 -5.63 12.21 -11.60
C LYS A 87 -6.59 12.75 -12.66
N SER A 88 -6.44 14.03 -12.96
CA SER A 88 -7.13 14.66 -14.09
C SER A 88 -6.92 13.84 -15.38
N GLY A 89 -8.02 13.61 -16.10
CA GLY A 89 -8.06 12.80 -17.31
C GLY A 89 -8.49 11.35 -17.11
N ASP A 90 -8.43 10.81 -15.89
CA ASP A 90 -8.97 9.48 -15.61
C ASP A 90 -10.50 9.51 -15.63
N ARG A 91 -11.14 8.53 -16.29
CA ARG A 91 -12.58 8.28 -16.20
C ARG A 91 -12.85 7.36 -15.02
N VAL A 92 -13.52 7.88 -14.00
CA VAL A 92 -13.74 7.16 -12.74
C VAL A 92 -15.23 6.97 -12.48
N ARG A 93 -15.64 5.73 -12.24
CA ARG A 93 -16.99 5.44 -11.75
C ARG A 93 -16.99 5.33 -10.23
N LEU A 94 -17.87 6.06 -9.57
CA LEU A 94 -18.12 5.98 -8.13
C LEU A 94 -19.35 5.11 -7.86
N VAL A 95 -19.23 4.18 -6.92
CA VAL A 95 -20.32 3.29 -6.52
C VAL A 95 -20.44 3.30 -5.00
N ASN A 96 -21.57 3.80 -4.49
CA ASN A 96 -21.88 3.93 -3.06
C ASN A 96 -20.88 4.78 -2.24
N VAL A 97 -20.10 5.66 -2.86
CA VAL A 97 -19.09 6.47 -2.17
C VAL A 97 -19.73 7.73 -1.58
N ASP A 98 -19.73 7.83 -0.25
CA ASP A 98 -20.22 8.99 0.51
C ASP A 98 -19.14 9.68 1.37
N ASP A 99 -17.91 9.18 1.34
CA ASP A 99 -16.76 9.75 2.05
C ASP A 99 -16.43 11.15 1.52
N ALA A 100 -16.81 12.17 2.30
CA ALA A 100 -16.66 13.57 1.92
C ALA A 100 -15.21 13.98 1.63
N ALA A 101 -14.22 13.39 2.33
CA ALA A 101 -12.82 13.70 2.09
C ALA A 101 -12.33 13.13 0.75
N VAL A 102 -12.78 11.92 0.40
CA VAL A 102 -12.51 11.31 -0.91
C VAL A 102 -13.17 12.15 -2.02
N LEU A 103 -14.45 12.48 -1.88
CA LEU A 103 -15.19 13.25 -2.89
C LEU A 103 -14.59 14.64 -3.13
N ALA A 104 -14.30 15.39 -2.05
CA ALA A 104 -13.68 16.71 -2.15
C ALA A 104 -12.30 16.62 -2.82
N SER A 105 -11.50 15.62 -2.47
CA SER A 105 -10.17 15.43 -3.04
C SER A 105 -10.20 15.07 -4.53
N LEU A 106 -11.19 14.31 -5.00
CA LEU A 106 -11.34 13.99 -6.42
C LEU A 106 -11.74 15.23 -7.21
N ALA A 107 -12.61 16.08 -6.64
CA ALA A 107 -13.00 17.35 -7.24
C ALA A 107 -11.82 18.33 -7.33
N GLU A 108 -11.03 18.50 -6.27
CA GLU A 108 -9.81 19.32 -6.29
C GLU A 108 -8.80 18.83 -7.34
N ALA A 109 -8.63 17.51 -7.47
CA ALA A 109 -7.76 16.90 -8.46
C ALA A 109 -8.33 16.93 -9.90
N ARG A 110 -9.54 17.47 -10.09
CA ARG A 110 -10.27 17.55 -11.38
C ARG A 110 -10.41 16.18 -12.08
N VAL A 111 -10.65 15.14 -11.29
CA VAL A 111 -10.89 13.78 -11.81
C VAL A 111 -12.28 13.73 -12.44
N SER A 112 -12.41 13.11 -13.62
CA SER A 112 -13.72 12.96 -14.28
C SER A 112 -14.49 11.81 -13.63
N VAL A 113 -15.42 12.15 -12.73
CA VAL A 113 -16.21 11.17 -11.98
C VAL A 113 -17.65 11.05 -12.52
N THR A 114 -18.22 9.85 -12.45
CA THR A 114 -19.65 9.62 -12.65
C THR A 114 -20.19 8.55 -11.68
N THR A 115 -21.45 8.67 -11.31
CA THR A 115 -22.19 7.63 -10.57
C THR A 115 -22.98 6.71 -11.49
N ASP A 116 -23.16 7.12 -12.74
CA ASP A 116 -23.95 6.38 -13.72
C ASP A 116 -23.22 5.12 -14.17
N ARG A 117 -23.99 4.19 -14.75
CA ARG A 117 -23.40 3.04 -15.43
C ARG A 117 -22.69 3.53 -16.69
N ILE A 118 -21.45 3.09 -16.85
CA ILE A 118 -20.63 3.32 -18.03
C ILE A 118 -20.00 2.00 -18.46
N ASP A 119 -19.73 1.88 -19.75
CA ASP A 119 -19.20 0.64 -20.34
C ASP A 119 -17.67 0.62 -20.40
N GLU A 120 -17.02 1.76 -20.20
CA GLU A 120 -15.56 1.86 -20.24
C GLU A 120 -15.02 2.94 -19.29
N CYS A 121 -14.12 2.55 -18.37
CA CYS A 121 -13.49 3.44 -17.42
C CYS A 121 -12.09 2.99 -17.00
N ASP A 122 -11.31 3.94 -16.50
CA ASP A 122 -9.93 3.73 -16.05
C ASP A 122 -9.89 3.24 -14.60
N ALA A 123 -10.85 3.69 -13.78
CA ALA A 123 -11.00 3.20 -12.42
C ALA A 123 -12.45 3.12 -11.95
N ILE A 124 -12.69 2.23 -11.00
CA ILE A 124 -13.93 2.16 -10.22
C ILE A 124 -13.57 2.34 -8.75
N VAL A 125 -14.28 3.22 -8.06
CA VAL A 125 -14.22 3.34 -6.60
C VAL A 125 -15.54 2.82 -6.03
N LEU A 126 -15.48 1.67 -5.37
CA LEU A 126 -16.62 0.99 -4.77
C LEU A 126 -16.50 1.06 -3.25
N ALA A 127 -17.45 1.70 -2.57
CA ALA A 127 -17.56 1.56 -1.12
C ALA A 127 -18.41 0.34 -0.75
N VAL A 128 -17.97 -0.42 0.26
CA VAL A 128 -18.64 -1.61 0.76
C VAL A 128 -18.77 -1.56 2.27
N GLU A 129 -19.97 -1.80 2.77
CA GLU A 129 -20.28 -1.85 4.21
C GLU A 129 -20.36 -3.29 4.69
N ARG A 130 -20.73 -4.22 3.81
CA ARG A 130 -20.95 -5.64 4.12
C ARG A 130 -20.33 -6.54 3.06
N PRO A 131 -19.96 -7.80 3.41
CA PRO A 131 -19.41 -8.74 2.43
C PRO A 131 -20.32 -8.99 1.22
N ALA A 132 -21.64 -8.84 1.40
CA ALA A 132 -22.63 -8.95 0.34
C ALA A 132 -22.45 -7.92 -0.80
N ASP A 133 -21.92 -6.74 -0.49
CA ASP A 133 -21.73 -5.66 -1.46
C ASP A 133 -20.64 -6.01 -2.48
N LEU A 134 -19.72 -6.93 -2.13
CA LEU A 134 -18.68 -7.42 -3.04
C LEU A 134 -19.23 -8.29 -4.17
N ARG A 135 -20.50 -8.73 -4.12
CA ARG A 135 -21.14 -9.45 -5.24
C ARG A 135 -21.23 -8.62 -6.52
N GLN A 136 -21.07 -7.31 -6.42
CA GLN A 136 -21.08 -6.37 -7.55
C GLN A 136 -19.75 -6.41 -8.34
N VAL A 137 -18.66 -6.88 -7.74
CA VAL A 137 -17.30 -6.82 -8.31
C VAL A 137 -17.21 -7.43 -9.71
N PRO A 138 -17.79 -8.63 -9.99
CA PRO A 138 -17.79 -9.18 -11.36
C PRO A 138 -18.37 -8.23 -12.41
N SER A 139 -19.58 -7.72 -12.21
CA SER A 139 -20.22 -6.84 -13.19
C SER A 139 -19.51 -5.49 -13.31
N LEU A 140 -18.95 -4.96 -12.21
CA LEU A 140 -18.18 -3.72 -12.25
C LEU A 140 -16.86 -3.90 -13.01
N ALA A 141 -16.19 -5.04 -12.84
CA ALA A 141 -14.91 -5.31 -13.51
C ALA A 141 -15.01 -5.37 -15.04
N GLU A 142 -16.20 -5.68 -15.58
CA GLU A 142 -16.45 -5.70 -17.03
C GLU A 142 -16.30 -4.31 -17.67
N ALA A 143 -16.57 -3.23 -16.93
CA ALA A 143 -16.46 -1.86 -17.41
C ALA A 143 -15.03 -1.29 -17.35
N LEU A 144 -14.06 -2.03 -16.80
CA LEU A 144 -12.68 -1.56 -16.67
C LEU A 144 -11.87 -1.85 -17.94
N VAL A 145 -11.24 -0.80 -18.49
CA VAL A 145 -10.21 -0.94 -19.53
C VAL A 145 -9.12 -1.93 -19.12
N PRO A 146 -8.39 -2.59 -20.03
CA PRO A 146 -7.41 -3.63 -19.68
C PRO A 146 -6.41 -3.28 -18.56
N THR A 147 -5.97 -2.02 -18.49
CA THR A 147 -5.06 -1.50 -17.44
C THR A 147 -5.75 -0.90 -16.22
N GLY A 148 -7.08 -0.90 -16.22
CA GLY A 148 -7.92 -0.28 -15.21
C GLY A 148 -7.85 -0.98 -13.85
N VAL A 149 -8.26 -0.23 -12.83
CA VAL A 149 -8.12 -0.62 -11.42
C VAL A 149 -9.45 -0.45 -10.69
N MET A 150 -9.69 -1.28 -9.69
CA MET A 150 -10.81 -1.07 -8.77
C MET A 150 -10.27 -0.79 -7.37
N TRP A 151 -10.77 0.28 -6.76
CA TRP A 151 -10.54 0.61 -5.37
C TRP A 151 -11.78 0.24 -4.57
N ILE A 152 -11.61 -0.63 -3.58
CA ILE A 152 -12.67 -1.04 -2.67
C ILE A 152 -12.46 -0.31 -1.34
N LEU A 153 -13.35 0.61 -1.02
CA LEU A 153 -13.35 1.36 0.24
C LEU A 153 -14.08 0.55 1.31
N VAL A 154 -13.39 0.28 2.41
CA VAL A 154 -13.91 -0.44 3.57
C VAL A 154 -13.89 0.50 4.79
N PRO A 155 -15.01 0.66 5.51
CA PRO A 155 -15.06 1.46 6.73
C PRO A 155 -14.08 0.96 7.78
N LYS A 156 -13.36 1.87 8.43
CA LYS A 156 -12.43 1.57 9.53
C LYS A 156 -13.16 1.32 10.86
N SER A 157 -14.37 1.85 11.01
CA SER A 157 -15.18 1.76 12.22
C SER A 157 -15.76 0.35 12.44
N THR A 158 -15.91 -0.43 11.37
CA THR A 158 -16.47 -1.78 11.43
C THR A 158 -15.47 -2.81 10.93
N ARG A 159 -15.64 -4.07 11.35
CA ARG A 159 -14.87 -5.22 10.85
C ARG A 159 -15.73 -6.15 10.01
N ALA A 160 -16.85 -5.65 9.47
CA ALA A 160 -17.81 -6.47 8.73
C ALA A 160 -17.22 -6.99 7.41
N VAL A 161 -16.43 -6.18 6.72
CA VAL A 161 -15.69 -6.57 5.53
C VAL A 161 -14.23 -6.76 5.88
N THR A 162 -13.71 -7.96 5.65
CA THR A 162 -12.31 -8.30 5.90
C THR A 162 -11.50 -8.26 4.61
N GLN A 163 -10.17 -8.12 4.72
CA GLN A 163 -9.25 -8.29 3.59
C GLN A 163 -9.45 -9.65 2.89
N GLY A 164 -9.78 -10.71 3.64
CA GLY A 164 -10.08 -12.03 3.07
C GLY A 164 -11.29 -12.01 2.13
N ASN A 165 -12.33 -11.23 2.45
CA ASN A 165 -13.48 -11.03 1.56
C ASN A 165 -13.07 -10.31 0.27
N VAL A 166 -12.27 -9.25 0.39
CA VAL A 166 -11.74 -8.49 -0.76
C VAL A 166 -10.89 -9.38 -1.66
N VAL A 167 -9.97 -10.18 -1.09
CA VAL A 167 -9.13 -11.13 -1.84
C VAL A 167 -9.98 -12.16 -2.59
N ALA A 168 -11.02 -12.69 -1.96
CA ALA A 168 -11.93 -13.65 -2.61
C ALA A 168 -12.65 -13.01 -3.81
N ALA A 169 -13.18 -11.80 -3.63
CA ALA A 169 -13.83 -11.04 -4.73
C ALA A 169 -12.85 -10.74 -5.86
N ALA A 170 -11.64 -10.28 -5.53
CA ALA A 170 -10.57 -9.98 -6.49
C ALA A 170 -10.18 -11.21 -7.34
N ARG A 171 -10.08 -12.39 -6.71
CA ARG A 171 -9.78 -13.66 -7.39
C ARG A 171 -10.89 -14.07 -8.35
N SER A 172 -12.15 -13.83 -8.02
CA SER A 172 -13.29 -14.20 -8.88
C SER A 172 -13.27 -13.51 -10.25
N VAL A 173 -12.58 -12.36 -10.36
CA VAL A 173 -12.44 -11.57 -11.58
C VAL A 173 -10.99 -11.53 -12.12
N GLY A 174 -10.09 -12.35 -11.57
CA GLY A 174 -8.68 -12.39 -12.01
C GLY A 174 -7.87 -11.13 -11.71
N MET A 175 -8.33 -10.24 -10.82
CA MET A 175 -7.65 -8.99 -10.46
C MET A 175 -6.83 -9.15 -9.17
N THR A 176 -5.73 -9.89 -9.22
CA THR A 176 -5.00 -10.32 -8.00
C THR A 176 -3.81 -9.44 -7.59
N ASP A 177 -3.50 -8.34 -8.28
CA ASP A 177 -2.56 -7.32 -7.77
C ASP A 177 -3.27 -6.47 -6.70
N LEU A 178 -3.10 -6.89 -5.44
CA LEU A 178 -3.74 -6.29 -4.28
C LEU A 178 -2.80 -5.34 -3.54
N ARG A 179 -3.29 -4.14 -3.26
CA ARG A 179 -2.61 -3.17 -2.39
C ARG A 179 -3.59 -2.55 -1.42
N GLU A 180 -3.11 -2.19 -0.23
CA GLU A 180 -3.91 -1.54 0.80
C GLU A 180 -3.34 -0.16 1.11
N THR A 181 -4.21 0.82 1.34
CA THR A 181 -3.81 2.14 1.82
C THR A 181 -4.89 2.78 2.69
N SER A 182 -4.47 3.53 3.71
CA SER A 182 -5.35 4.41 4.48
C SER A 182 -5.74 5.62 3.64
N VAL A 183 -6.97 5.68 3.10
CA VAL A 183 -7.37 6.74 2.17
C VAL A 183 -7.87 7.98 2.90
N SER A 184 -8.70 7.81 3.92
CA SER A 184 -9.31 8.86 4.74
C SER A 184 -9.39 8.40 6.20
N ASP A 185 -9.91 9.23 7.12
CA ASP A 185 -10.16 8.79 8.49
C ASP A 185 -11.27 7.74 8.61
N GLN A 186 -12.19 7.71 7.64
CA GLN A 186 -13.33 6.81 7.62
C GLN A 186 -13.04 5.50 6.90
N HIS A 187 -12.20 5.50 5.87
CA HIS A 187 -12.02 4.36 4.98
C HIS A 187 -10.56 3.92 4.81
N THR A 188 -10.39 2.61 4.71
CA THR A 188 -9.21 1.96 4.11
C THR A 188 -9.57 1.56 2.69
N ALA A 189 -8.66 1.77 1.74
CA ALA A 189 -8.87 1.43 0.34
C ALA A 189 -8.01 0.22 -0.06
N TYR A 190 -8.65 -0.78 -0.67
CA TYR A 190 -7.99 -1.92 -1.29
C TYR A 190 -8.00 -1.75 -2.80
N ARG A 191 -6.82 -1.58 -3.40
CA ARG A 191 -6.67 -1.65 -4.85
C ARG A 191 -6.65 -3.10 -5.27
N ILE A 192 -7.43 -3.44 -6.28
CA ILE A 192 -7.33 -4.67 -7.04
C ILE A 192 -7.09 -4.32 -8.50
N ALA A 193 -6.21 -5.06 -9.17
CA ALA A 193 -5.90 -4.89 -10.58
C ALA A 193 -5.50 -6.21 -11.23
N ARG A 194 -5.61 -6.28 -12.56
CA ARG A 194 -5.07 -7.40 -13.32
C ARG A 194 -3.56 -7.51 -13.11
N PRO A 195 -3.01 -8.70 -12.83
CA PRO A 195 -1.57 -8.89 -12.66
C PRO A 195 -0.80 -8.43 -13.88
N THR A 196 0.21 -7.59 -13.69
CA THR A 196 1.16 -7.30 -14.75
C THR A 196 2.13 -8.48 -14.85
N ILE A 197 2.09 -9.24 -15.95
CA ILE A 197 3.09 -10.27 -16.21
C ILE A 197 4.39 -9.54 -16.58
N VAL A 198 5.20 -9.22 -15.58
CA VAL A 198 6.61 -8.95 -15.82
C VAL A 198 7.24 -10.31 -16.06
N ARG A 199 7.45 -10.69 -17.33
CA ARG A 199 8.30 -11.84 -17.65
C ARG A 199 9.67 -11.57 -17.02
N ARG A 200 9.96 -12.26 -15.92
CA ARG A 200 11.33 -12.37 -15.41
C ARG A 200 12.12 -13.02 -16.54
N ALA A 201 12.97 -12.25 -17.22
CA ALA A 201 13.87 -12.82 -18.21
C ALA A 201 14.60 -14.00 -17.57
N ALA A 202 14.55 -15.16 -18.23
CA ALA A 202 15.13 -16.39 -17.74
C ALA A 202 16.65 -16.26 -17.68
N ALA A 203 17.19 -15.75 -16.57
CA ALA A 203 18.59 -15.92 -16.21
C ALA A 203 18.77 -17.36 -15.71
N GLY A 204 19.06 -18.26 -16.66
CA GLY A 204 19.25 -19.68 -16.39
C GLY A 204 19.43 -20.55 -17.63
N ALA A 205 19.90 -19.99 -18.75
CA ALA A 205 20.52 -20.81 -19.78
C ALA A 205 21.92 -21.18 -19.27
N ARG A 206 22.02 -22.43 -18.81
CA ARG A 206 23.20 -23.04 -18.23
C ARG A 206 24.40 -22.91 -19.16
N ASP A 207 25.43 -22.30 -18.60
CA ASP A 207 26.83 -22.57 -18.90
C ASP A 207 27.07 -24.08 -18.75
N ALA A 208 27.04 -24.78 -19.88
CA ALA A 208 27.33 -26.21 -19.98
C ALA A 208 28.10 -26.45 -21.29
N SER A 209 29.21 -25.73 -21.47
CA SER A 209 30.19 -26.05 -22.50
C SER A 209 31.60 -25.65 -22.11
N ALA A 210 32.14 -26.22 -21.03
CA ALA A 210 33.58 -26.31 -20.83
C ALA A 210 33.89 -27.45 -19.85
N GLY A 211 34.32 -28.60 -20.37
CA GLY A 211 34.67 -29.74 -19.53
C GLY A 211 34.87 -31.06 -20.28
N ARG A 212 35.41 -31.03 -21.51
CA ARG A 212 36.09 -32.21 -22.06
C ARG A 212 37.53 -32.18 -21.55
N SER A 213 37.86 -33.04 -20.60
CA SER A 213 39.21 -33.56 -20.48
C SER A 213 39.16 -35.06 -20.19
N THR A 214 39.99 -35.76 -20.95
CA THR A 214 40.07 -37.18 -21.21
C THR A 214 40.71 -37.99 -20.08
N ALA A 215 40.12 -39.14 -19.73
CA ALA A 215 40.89 -40.30 -19.26
C ALA A 215 40.21 -41.61 -19.67
N ARG A 216 40.98 -42.46 -20.37
CA ARG A 216 40.61 -43.74 -20.99
C ARG A 216 40.93 -44.92 -20.04
N LYS A 217 40.05 -45.94 -20.04
CA LYS A 217 40.24 -47.43 -19.90
C LYS A 217 41.04 -47.98 -18.69
N ALA A 218 40.76 -49.13 -18.07
CA ALA A 218 39.86 -50.27 -18.26
C ALA A 218 39.77 -51.09 -16.93
N PRO A 219 38.83 -52.04 -16.76
CA PRO A 219 38.64 -52.78 -15.51
C PRO A 219 39.44 -54.09 -15.43
N SER A 220 39.98 -54.40 -14.23
CA SER A 220 40.52 -55.72 -13.87
C SER A 220 39.52 -56.47 -12.98
N ARG A 221 39.19 -57.69 -13.40
CA ARG A 221 38.20 -58.60 -12.81
C ARG A 221 38.96 -59.65 -12.01
N ALA A 222 38.75 -59.75 -10.70
CA ALA A 222 39.20 -60.91 -9.92
C ALA A 222 38.30 -61.11 -8.69
N LYS A 223 37.36 -62.06 -8.78
CA LYS A 223 36.80 -62.79 -7.64
C LYS A 223 36.42 -64.20 -8.13
N SER A 224 37.27 -65.18 -7.82
CA SER A 224 36.88 -66.58 -7.76
C SER A 224 36.79 -66.96 -6.28
N LYS A 225 35.61 -67.47 -5.89
CA LYS A 225 35.35 -68.14 -4.62
C LYS A 225 36.09 -69.48 -4.59
N VAL A 226 36.67 -69.82 -3.44
CA VAL A 226 37.04 -71.18 -3.06
C VAL A 226 35.91 -71.72 -2.17
N SER A 227 35.61 -73.00 -2.39
CA SER A 227 34.67 -73.86 -1.66
C SER A 227 35.11 -74.13 -0.22
#